data_AF-A0A0K1P8S8-F1
#
_entry.id   AF-A0A0K1P8S8-F1
#
_cell.length_a   1.000
_cell.length_b   1.000
_cell.length_c   1.000
_cell.angle_alpha   90.00
_cell.angle_beta   90.00
_cell.angle_gamma   90.00
#
_symmetry.space_group_name_H-M   'P 1'
#
loop_
_entity.id
_entity.type
_entity.pdbx_description
1 polymer ?
#
loop_
_entity_poly.entity_id
_entity_poly.type
_entity_poly.pdbx_seq_one_letter_code
_entity_poly.pdbx_strand_id
1 'polypeptide(L)'
;MKKLLTYACSLTLALSNIYVLTSSVSCSKDTLEGPNKYMGELTYKSNKSDKDLINLLLDKNEVEIGEDKKTLELIDNKLNKDYLETINYNTDSYTVPNIEGSVINFLTNPKEKYNSFNQKVNEIFEQTSDLSNVILENSKSKNTSFKKIDYVMTINGKTNNDYFSINIIKIYLEYEILSEENVGLTIKIYDKKINL
;
A
#
# COMPACT_ATOMS: atom_id res chain seq x y z
N MET A 1 -4.44 -59.86 -39.84
CA MET A 1 -5.23 -58.92 -39.00
C MET A 1 -4.93 -59.23 -37.55
N LYS A 2 -4.45 -58.23 -36.77
CA LYS A 2 -4.25 -58.20 -35.29
C LYS A 2 -2.99 -57.39 -34.92
N LYS A 3 -2.90 -56.12 -35.34
CA LYS A 3 -1.96 -55.13 -34.79
C LYS A 3 -2.49 -53.74 -35.15
N LEU A 4 -3.40 -53.17 -34.34
CA LEU A 4 -3.78 -51.73 -34.43
C LEU A 4 -4.81 -51.29 -33.37
N LEU A 5 -4.74 -51.78 -32.12
CA LEU A 5 -5.70 -51.32 -31.09
C LEU A 5 -5.12 -51.28 -29.68
N THR A 6 -3.91 -50.74 -29.51
CA THR A 6 -3.29 -50.60 -28.16
C THR A 6 -2.43 -49.33 -28.04
N TYR A 7 -2.90 -48.20 -28.57
CA TYR A 7 -2.27 -46.89 -28.35
C TYR A 7 -3.28 -45.76 -28.10
N ALA A 8 -4.40 -46.06 -27.43
CA ALA A 8 -5.43 -45.06 -27.10
C ALA A 8 -5.88 -45.12 -25.62
N CYS A 9 -4.99 -45.51 -24.70
CA CYS A 9 -5.30 -45.52 -23.26
C CYS A 9 -4.27 -44.79 -22.37
N SER A 10 -3.43 -43.92 -22.92
CA SER A 10 -2.47 -43.12 -22.13
C SER A 10 -2.49 -41.63 -22.46
N LEU A 11 -3.66 -41.10 -22.88
CA LEU A 11 -3.84 -39.67 -23.17
C LEU A 11 -5.11 -39.09 -22.53
N THR A 12 -5.39 -39.45 -21.27
CA THR A 12 -6.54 -38.92 -20.50
C THR A 12 -6.21 -38.57 -19.04
N LEU A 13 -4.94 -38.26 -18.73
CA LEU A 13 -4.52 -37.76 -17.40
C LEU A 13 -3.73 -36.45 -17.45
N ALA A 14 -4.06 -35.55 -18.38
CA ALA A 14 -3.42 -34.23 -18.46
C ALA A 14 -4.40 -33.07 -18.73
N LEU A 15 -5.64 -33.16 -18.23
CA LEU A 15 -6.62 -32.05 -18.30
C LEU A 15 -7.31 -31.72 -16.97
N SER A 16 -6.76 -32.15 -15.83
CA SER A 16 -7.20 -31.66 -14.52
C SER A 16 -6.25 -30.57 -14.02
N ASN A 17 -6.19 -29.45 -14.73
CA ASN A 17 -5.66 -28.22 -14.18
C ASN A 17 -6.55 -27.07 -14.68
N ILE A 18 -6.80 -26.15 -13.74
CA ILE A 18 -7.49 -24.87 -13.91
C ILE A 18 -9.02 -24.96 -13.74
N TYR A 19 -9.47 -24.72 -12.51
CA TYR A 19 -10.46 -23.70 -12.12
C TYR A 19 -11.07 -24.04 -10.75
N VAL A 20 -10.27 -23.90 -9.69
CA VAL A 20 -10.76 -23.56 -8.34
C VAL A 20 -9.79 -22.53 -7.76
N LEU A 21 -9.87 -21.30 -8.27
CA LEU A 21 -9.42 -20.10 -7.56
C LEU A 21 -10.66 -19.23 -7.34
N THR A 22 -11.58 -19.74 -6.53
CA THR A 22 -12.68 -18.93 -6.02
C THR A 22 -12.74 -19.11 -4.51
N SER A 23 -12.36 -18.02 -3.83
CA SER A 23 -12.76 -17.66 -2.47
C SER A 23 -12.43 -18.67 -1.37
N SER A 24 -11.15 -18.92 -1.13
CA SER A 24 -10.68 -19.03 0.27
C SER A 24 -10.46 -17.62 0.80
N VAL A 25 -11.56 -16.94 1.16
CA VAL A 25 -11.51 -15.91 2.18
C VAL A 25 -11.12 -16.64 3.45
N SER A 26 -9.81 -16.73 3.69
CA SER A 26 -9.31 -17.18 4.98
C SER A 26 -9.72 -16.09 5.96
N CYS A 27 -10.84 -16.31 6.64
CA CYS A 27 -11.14 -15.69 7.92
C CYS A 27 -10.09 -16.15 8.94
N SER A 28 -8.85 -15.68 8.82
CA SER A 28 -7.95 -15.61 9.97
C SER A 28 -8.44 -14.46 10.83
N LYS A 29 -9.44 -14.78 11.66
CA LYS A 29 -9.72 -14.02 12.87
C LYS A 29 -8.42 -13.87 13.65
N ASP A 30 -8.10 -12.63 13.97
CA ASP A 30 -7.35 -12.20 15.13
C ASP A 30 -6.07 -12.99 15.44
N THR A 31 -4.99 -12.58 14.80
CA THR A 31 -3.72 -12.40 15.52
C THR A 31 -3.12 -11.07 15.08
N LEU A 32 -3.30 -10.06 15.93
CA LEU A 32 -2.46 -8.86 16.02
C LEU A 32 -1.04 -9.28 16.45
N GLU A 33 -0.37 -10.17 15.71
CA GLU A 33 0.92 -10.73 16.12
C GLU A 33 2.01 -10.43 15.10
N GLY A 34 2.76 -9.38 15.42
CA GLY A 34 4.00 -8.99 14.78
C GLY A 34 3.91 -7.62 14.09
N PRO A 35 4.71 -6.62 14.48
CA PRO A 35 4.73 -5.35 13.77
C PRO A 35 5.26 -5.49 12.34
N ASN A 36 5.98 -6.56 11.99
CA ASN A 36 6.81 -6.65 10.78
C ASN A 36 6.28 -7.57 9.67
N LYS A 37 4.98 -7.55 9.34
CA LYS A 37 4.45 -8.45 8.30
C LYS A 37 3.86 -7.70 7.11
N TYR A 38 4.48 -7.90 5.95
CA TYR A 38 3.87 -7.62 4.66
C TYR A 38 2.58 -8.44 4.51
N MET A 39 1.48 -7.76 4.18
CA MET A 39 0.13 -8.31 4.18
C MET A 39 -0.33 -8.77 2.79
N GLY A 40 0.30 -8.31 1.70
CA GLY A 40 0.05 -8.80 0.34
C GLY A 40 0.03 -7.71 -0.73
N GLU A 41 -0.40 -8.07 -1.94
CA GLU A 41 -0.60 -7.12 -3.04
C GLU A 41 -1.94 -6.37 -2.88
N LEU A 42 -1.98 -5.07 -3.23
CA LEU A 42 -3.23 -4.33 -3.36
C LEU A 42 -4.06 -4.86 -4.54
N THR A 43 -5.35 -5.03 -4.30
CA THR A 43 -6.31 -5.43 -5.33
C THR A 43 -7.32 -4.31 -5.58
N TYR A 44 -7.64 -4.09 -6.85
CA TYR A 44 -8.65 -3.12 -7.24
C TYR A 44 -10.04 -3.53 -6.78
N LYS A 45 -10.85 -2.53 -6.44
CA LYS A 45 -12.29 -2.69 -6.34
C LYS A 45 -12.90 -3.01 -7.70
N SER A 46 -14.09 -3.59 -7.68
CA SER A 46 -14.86 -3.87 -8.91
C SER A 46 -14.96 -2.60 -9.78
N ASN A 47 -14.59 -2.72 -11.06
CA ASN A 47 -14.53 -1.65 -12.07
C ASN A 47 -13.43 -0.58 -11.88
N LYS A 48 -12.39 -0.85 -11.08
CA LYS A 48 -11.21 0.00 -10.95
C LYS A 48 -9.98 -0.61 -11.63
N SER A 49 -9.01 0.23 -11.95
CA SER A 49 -7.85 -0.10 -12.77
C SER A 49 -6.65 0.81 -12.50
N ASP A 50 -5.49 0.47 -13.09
CA ASP A 50 -4.28 1.31 -13.10
C ASP A 50 -4.60 2.76 -13.53
N LYS A 51 -5.49 2.91 -14.53
CA LYS A 51 -5.91 4.21 -15.05
C LYS A 51 -6.61 5.08 -14.00
N ASP A 52 -7.41 4.50 -13.12
CA ASP A 52 -8.11 5.25 -12.07
C ASP A 52 -7.12 5.86 -11.07
N LEU A 53 -6.10 5.09 -10.67
CA LEU A 53 -5.05 5.59 -9.81
C LEU A 53 -4.17 6.62 -10.52
N ILE A 54 -3.77 6.36 -11.77
CA ILE A 54 -2.97 7.31 -12.55
C ILE A 54 -3.69 8.66 -12.67
N ASN A 55 -4.98 8.66 -12.97
CA ASN A 55 -5.78 9.89 -13.04
C ASN A 55 -5.80 10.65 -11.71
N LEU A 56 -5.92 9.94 -10.58
CA LEU A 56 -5.85 10.55 -9.25
C LEU A 56 -4.47 11.20 -9.01
N LEU A 57 -3.39 10.49 -9.35
CA LEU A 57 -2.02 10.96 -9.13
C LEU A 57 -1.60 12.11 -10.07
N LEU A 58 -2.29 12.29 -11.20
CA LEU A 58 -2.12 13.42 -12.12
C LEU A 58 -2.91 14.67 -11.69
N ASP A 59 -3.84 14.56 -10.74
CA ASP A 59 -4.69 15.67 -10.32
C ASP A 59 -4.02 16.52 -9.21
N LYS A 60 -3.54 17.70 -9.61
CA LYS A 60 -2.88 18.66 -8.72
C LYS A 60 -3.76 19.24 -7.62
N ASN A 61 -5.08 19.06 -7.69
CA ASN A 61 -5.99 19.50 -6.64
C ASN A 61 -6.17 18.43 -5.57
N GLU A 62 -5.66 17.22 -5.81
CA GLU A 62 -5.89 16.05 -4.99
C GLU A 62 -4.61 15.50 -4.38
N VAL A 63 -3.49 15.60 -5.09
CA VAL A 63 -2.23 14.95 -4.71
C VAL A 63 -1.02 15.87 -4.92
N GLU A 64 -0.11 15.82 -3.95
CA GLU A 64 1.29 16.24 -4.05
C GLU A 64 2.19 15.05 -3.73
N ILE A 65 3.25 14.83 -4.51
CA ILE A 65 4.18 13.70 -4.35
C ILE A 65 5.58 14.22 -4.05
N GLY A 66 6.22 13.62 -3.05
CA GLY A 66 7.60 13.90 -2.68
C GLY A 66 7.82 15.32 -2.15
N GLU A 67 9.09 15.70 -2.01
CA GLU A 67 9.50 16.99 -1.46
C GLU A 67 9.24 18.16 -2.43
N ASP A 68 9.21 17.90 -3.73
CA ASP A 68 8.96 18.91 -4.76
C ASP A 68 7.47 19.27 -4.90
N LYS A 69 6.59 18.56 -4.18
CA LYS A 69 5.14 18.79 -4.12
C LYS A 69 4.49 18.86 -5.49
N LYS A 70 4.90 17.97 -6.39
CA LYS A 70 4.32 17.85 -7.72
C LYS A 70 3.45 16.60 -7.84
N THR A 71 2.57 16.59 -8.81
CA THR A 71 1.82 15.39 -9.20
C THR A 71 2.74 14.36 -9.87
N LEU A 72 2.17 13.21 -10.24
CA LEU A 72 2.79 12.31 -11.19
C LEU A 72 3.13 13.08 -12.48
N GLU A 73 4.34 12.88 -12.99
CA GLU A 73 4.84 13.47 -14.23
C GLU A 73 5.08 12.36 -15.25
N LEU A 74 4.41 12.43 -16.40
CA LEU A 74 4.48 11.45 -17.48
C LEU A 74 4.83 12.11 -18.82
N ILE A 75 5.66 11.45 -19.62
CA ILE A 75 5.91 11.76 -21.03
C ILE A 75 5.88 10.45 -21.81
N ASP A 76 5.13 10.39 -22.91
CA ASP A 76 5.02 9.20 -23.78
C ASP A 76 4.73 7.89 -23.02
N ASN A 77 3.79 7.93 -22.07
CA ASN A 77 3.42 6.82 -21.17
C ASN A 77 4.61 6.27 -20.36
N LYS A 78 5.56 7.13 -20.00
CA LYS A 78 6.68 6.82 -19.13
C LYS A 78 6.84 7.87 -18.04
N LEU A 79 7.45 7.48 -16.92
CA LEU A 79 7.79 8.41 -15.85
C LEU A 79 8.76 9.47 -16.36
N ASN A 80 8.45 10.74 -16.13
CA ASN A 80 9.31 11.87 -16.49
C ASN A 80 10.33 12.24 -15.39
N LYS A 81 10.21 11.63 -14.21
CA LYS A 81 11.15 11.81 -13.10
C LYS A 81 11.30 10.54 -12.29
N ASP A 82 12.37 10.50 -11.50
CA ASP A 82 12.58 9.47 -10.49
C ASP A 82 11.71 9.74 -9.26
N TYR A 83 11.11 8.69 -8.72
CA TYR A 83 10.40 8.68 -7.45
C TYR A 83 11.16 7.77 -6.51
N LEU A 84 12.08 8.37 -5.75
CA LEU A 84 13.01 7.67 -4.86
C LEU A 84 12.54 7.76 -3.40
N GLU A 85 13.31 7.14 -2.52
CA GLU A 85 13.10 7.12 -1.07
C GLU A 85 12.96 8.53 -0.47
N THR A 86 12.01 8.67 0.46
CA THR A 86 11.83 9.89 1.24
C THR A 86 12.75 9.84 2.46
N ILE A 87 13.78 10.68 2.48
CA ILE A 87 14.80 10.68 3.54
C ILE A 87 14.20 11.07 4.88
N ASN A 88 13.37 12.11 4.92
CA ASN A 88 12.68 12.57 6.11
C ASN A 88 11.23 12.91 5.80
N TYR A 89 10.30 12.08 6.27
CA TYR A 89 8.88 12.39 6.23
C TYR A 89 8.49 13.17 7.49
N ASN A 90 8.26 14.47 7.31
CA ASN A 90 7.90 15.38 8.40
C ASN A 90 6.39 15.55 8.48
N THR A 91 5.83 15.34 9.67
CA THR A 91 4.45 15.69 10.03
C THR A 91 4.47 16.79 11.09
N ASP A 92 3.31 17.34 11.43
CA ASP A 92 3.19 18.34 12.50
C ASP A 92 3.63 17.82 13.88
N SER A 93 3.73 16.49 14.07
CA SER A 93 3.99 15.86 15.37
C SER A 93 5.28 15.05 15.43
N TYR A 94 5.86 14.68 14.29
CA TYR A 94 7.05 13.82 14.24
C TYR A 94 7.73 13.79 12.88
N THR A 95 8.97 13.32 12.87
CA THR A 95 9.74 12.99 11.67
C THR A 95 9.98 11.48 11.60
N VAL A 96 9.72 10.88 10.45
CA VAL A 96 10.06 9.47 10.16
C VAL A 96 11.19 9.43 9.15
N PRO A 97 12.35 8.85 9.48
CA PRO A 97 13.45 8.72 8.54
C PRO A 97 13.21 7.55 7.57
N ASN A 98 13.78 7.67 6.36
CA ASN A 98 13.95 6.61 5.37
C ASN A 98 12.66 5.83 5.02
N ILE A 99 11.66 6.53 4.49
CA ILE A 99 10.47 5.87 3.94
C ILE A 99 10.75 5.41 2.51
N GLU A 100 10.45 4.15 2.21
CA GLU A 100 10.60 3.60 0.87
C GLU A 100 9.67 4.29 -0.14
N GLY A 101 10.26 4.89 -1.18
CA GLY A 101 9.55 5.66 -2.21
C GLY A 101 9.19 7.09 -1.79
N SER A 102 8.67 7.84 -2.76
CA SER A 102 8.24 9.22 -2.56
C SER A 102 6.83 9.23 -1.96
N VAL A 103 6.66 9.88 -0.81
CA VAL A 103 5.36 9.94 -0.12
C VAL A 103 4.34 10.71 -0.96
N ILE A 104 3.12 10.17 -1.04
CA ILE A 104 1.96 10.80 -1.67
C ILE A 104 1.15 11.51 -0.58
N ASN A 105 1.11 12.82 -0.65
CA ASN A 105 0.28 13.68 0.21
C ASN A 105 -1.05 13.96 -0.49
N PHE A 106 -2.15 13.58 0.14
CA PHE A 106 -3.48 13.87 -0.38
C PHE A 106 -3.99 15.20 0.16
N LEU A 107 -4.35 16.12 -0.73
CA LEU A 107 -4.75 17.50 -0.43
C LEU A 107 -6.20 17.63 0.03
N THR A 108 -7.07 16.70 -0.36
CA THR A 108 -8.46 16.71 0.06
C THR A 108 -8.61 16.22 1.49
N ASN A 109 -9.27 17.06 2.29
CA ASN A 109 -9.50 16.87 3.73
C ASN A 109 -10.12 15.48 3.98
N PRO A 110 -9.51 14.60 4.79
CA PRO A 110 -10.25 13.48 5.35
C PRO A 110 -11.38 14.10 6.16
N LYS A 111 -12.64 13.88 5.73
CA LYS A 111 -13.84 14.41 6.41
C LYS A 111 -13.90 14.05 7.90
N GLU A 112 -13.04 13.15 8.35
CA GLU A 112 -12.82 12.84 9.74
C GLU A 112 -11.31 12.82 10.01
N LYS A 113 -10.84 13.84 10.73
CA LYS A 113 -9.43 14.16 11.02
C LYS A 113 -8.59 13.03 11.65
N TYR A 114 -9.21 11.89 11.96
CA TYR A 114 -8.57 10.79 12.70
C TYR A 114 -8.87 9.37 12.21
N ASN A 115 -9.81 9.11 11.28
CA ASN A 115 -10.38 7.74 11.19
C ASN A 115 -10.26 7.00 9.86
N SER A 116 -9.86 7.61 8.75
CA SER A 116 -9.75 6.85 7.49
C SER A 116 -8.59 7.29 6.62
N PHE A 117 -7.94 6.30 6.01
CA PHE A 117 -7.07 6.49 4.86
C PHE A 117 -7.83 7.23 3.73
N ASN A 118 -7.11 7.85 2.79
CA ASN A 118 -7.72 8.78 1.82
C ASN A 118 -8.93 8.16 1.10
N GLN A 119 -10.07 8.87 1.10
CA GLN A 119 -11.34 8.35 0.56
C GLN A 119 -11.26 7.96 -0.92
N LYS A 120 -10.56 8.74 -1.74
CA LYS A 120 -10.41 8.42 -3.17
C LYS A 120 -9.60 7.15 -3.39
N VAL A 121 -8.61 6.91 -2.54
CA VAL A 121 -7.86 5.65 -2.57
C VAL A 121 -8.73 4.48 -2.10
N ASN A 122 -9.55 4.69 -1.06
CA ASN A 122 -10.52 3.70 -0.60
C ASN A 122 -11.56 3.34 -1.65
N GLU A 123 -11.84 4.22 -2.61
CA GLU A 123 -12.69 3.91 -3.77
C GLU A 123 -11.97 3.06 -4.83
N ILE A 124 -10.63 3.03 -4.83
CA ILE A 124 -9.80 2.31 -5.82
C ILE A 124 -9.44 0.91 -5.33
N PHE A 125 -9.01 0.75 -4.06
CA PHE A 125 -8.47 -0.51 -3.54
C PHE A 125 -9.33 -1.13 -2.45
N GLU A 126 -9.45 -2.46 -2.47
CA GLU A 126 -10.25 -3.23 -1.50
C GLU A 126 -9.68 -3.10 -0.07
N GLN A 127 -8.37 -3.29 0.09
CA GLN A 127 -7.73 -3.37 1.41
C GLN A 127 -7.69 -2.03 2.16
N THR A 128 -7.83 -0.91 1.45
CA THR A 128 -7.57 0.42 2.03
C THR A 128 -8.73 0.97 2.86
N SER A 129 -9.96 0.46 2.69
CA SER A 129 -11.12 0.89 3.47
C SER A 129 -11.02 0.59 4.97
N ASP A 130 -10.23 -0.43 5.32
CA ASP A 130 -10.07 -0.88 6.71
C ASP A 130 -8.86 -0.21 7.38
N LEU A 131 -8.10 0.61 6.64
CA LEU A 131 -6.96 1.35 7.17
C LEU A 131 -7.43 2.63 7.84
N SER A 132 -7.25 2.67 9.16
CA SER A 132 -7.57 3.81 10.01
C SER A 132 -6.35 4.22 10.81
N ASN A 133 -6.07 5.52 10.90
CA ASN A 133 -5.03 6.00 11.78
C ASN A 133 -5.56 5.88 13.22
N VAL A 134 -4.77 5.30 14.13
CA VAL A 134 -5.25 5.02 15.50
C VAL A 134 -4.28 5.62 16.51
N ILE A 135 -4.82 6.37 17.47
CA ILE A 135 -4.11 6.74 18.69
C ILE A 135 -4.53 5.75 19.78
N LEU A 136 -3.60 4.92 20.19
CA LEU A 136 -3.74 3.96 21.28
C LEU A 136 -3.15 4.60 22.53
N GLU A 137 -4.01 5.20 23.36
CA GLU A 137 -3.61 5.71 24.66
C GLU A 137 -3.50 4.56 25.67
N ASN A 138 -2.38 4.44 26.37
CA ASN A 138 -2.25 3.48 27.47
C ASN A 138 -2.34 4.21 28.83
N SER A 139 -3.57 4.54 29.24
CA SER A 139 -3.87 5.28 30.48
C SER A 139 -3.78 4.42 31.76
N LYS A 140 -2.68 3.69 31.99
CA LYS A 140 -2.54 2.87 33.21
C LYS A 140 -1.27 3.02 34.03
N SER A 141 -0.30 3.85 33.66
CA SER A 141 0.87 4.07 34.52
C SER A 141 1.35 5.52 34.47
N LYS A 142 2.03 5.96 35.53
CA LYS A 142 2.60 7.31 35.70
C LYS A 142 3.64 7.70 34.63
N ASN A 143 3.96 6.78 33.71
CA ASN A 143 4.65 7.04 32.46
C ASN A 143 3.61 6.93 31.35
N THR A 144 3.06 8.07 30.91
CA THR A 144 2.13 8.10 29.78
C THR A 144 2.95 7.79 28.53
N SER A 145 2.80 6.58 27.99
CA SER A 145 3.26 6.26 26.63
C SER A 145 2.05 6.25 25.70
N PHE A 146 2.21 6.88 24.54
CA PHE A 146 1.19 6.91 23.49
C PHE A 146 1.71 6.12 22.30
N LYS A 147 0.86 5.23 21.78
CA LYS A 147 1.15 4.47 20.56
C LYS A 147 0.29 5.04 19.44
N LYS A 148 0.90 5.39 18.32
CA LYS A 148 0.19 5.89 17.13
C LYS A 148 0.46 4.98 15.95
N ILE A 149 -0.57 4.69 15.17
CA ILE A 149 -0.46 4.02 13.89
C ILE A 149 -0.94 4.98 12.82
N ASP A 150 -0.07 5.33 11.89
CA ASP A 150 -0.42 6.07 10.68
C ASP A 150 -0.17 5.19 9.44
N TYR A 151 -0.97 5.38 8.40
CA TYR A 151 -0.76 4.75 7.10
C TYR A 151 -0.50 5.83 6.05
N VAL A 152 0.56 5.64 5.25
CA VAL A 152 0.90 6.52 4.12
C VAL A 152 1.02 5.71 2.84
N MET A 153 0.71 6.34 1.70
CA MET A 153 0.99 5.77 0.37
C MET A 153 2.30 6.35 -0.16
N THR A 154 3.10 5.54 -0.83
CA THR A 154 4.31 5.99 -1.53
C THR A 154 4.32 5.49 -2.97
N ILE A 155 5.07 6.17 -3.82
CA ILE A 155 5.37 5.77 -5.19
C ILE A 155 6.87 5.53 -5.35
N ASN A 156 7.24 4.46 -6.05
CA ASN A 156 8.63 4.15 -6.41
C ASN A 156 8.72 3.87 -7.92
N GLY A 157 9.64 4.54 -8.61
CA GLY A 157 9.82 4.40 -10.05
C GLY A 157 10.99 5.23 -10.55
N LYS A 158 11.50 4.90 -11.74
CA LYS A 158 12.60 5.62 -12.38
C LYS A 158 12.15 6.24 -13.68
N THR A 159 12.72 7.38 -14.01
CA THR A 159 12.54 8.09 -15.27
C THR A 159 12.67 7.11 -16.44
N ASN A 160 11.81 7.25 -17.45
CA ASN A 160 11.67 6.40 -18.63
C ASN A 160 11.11 4.99 -18.40
N ASN A 161 10.76 4.59 -17.18
CA ASN A 161 10.00 3.36 -16.96
C ASN A 161 8.55 3.54 -17.42
N ASP A 162 7.98 2.47 -17.98
CA ASP A 162 6.57 2.30 -18.35
C ASP A 162 5.72 1.75 -17.19
N TYR A 163 6.26 1.76 -15.98
CA TYR A 163 5.57 1.36 -14.76
C TYR A 163 6.16 2.06 -13.54
N PHE A 164 5.37 2.09 -12.47
CA PHE A 164 5.81 2.41 -11.11
C PHE A 164 5.19 1.42 -10.13
N SER A 165 5.70 1.40 -8.91
CA SER A 165 5.07 0.68 -7.79
C SER A 165 4.45 1.68 -6.83
N ILE A 166 3.26 1.38 -6.31
CA ILE A 166 2.80 2.01 -5.07
C ILE A 166 2.98 1.07 -3.89
N ASN A 167 3.23 1.65 -2.73
CA ASN A 167 3.29 0.93 -1.47
C ASN A 167 2.36 1.60 -0.46
N ILE A 168 1.77 0.81 0.42
CA ILE A 168 1.17 1.30 1.66
C ILE A 168 2.16 1.00 2.79
N ILE A 169 2.62 2.06 3.44
CA ILE A 169 3.54 1.99 4.58
C ILE A 169 2.75 2.26 5.85
N LYS A 170 2.82 1.31 6.78
CA LYS A 170 2.37 1.46 8.16
C LYS A 170 3.50 2.08 8.98
N ILE A 171 3.22 3.21 9.60
CA ILE A 171 4.11 3.91 10.52
C ILE A 171 3.59 3.63 11.93
N TYR A 172 4.35 2.89 12.72
CA TYR A 172 4.08 2.66 14.13
C TYR A 172 5.00 3.55 14.95
N LEU A 173 4.41 4.39 15.81
CA LEU A 173 5.13 5.30 16.68
C LEU A 173 4.83 4.94 18.13
N GLU A 174 5.87 4.87 18.93
CA GLU A 174 5.77 4.73 20.38
C GLU A 174 6.49 5.92 21.01
N TYR A 175 5.72 6.77 21.69
CA TYR A 175 6.23 7.92 22.42
C TYR A 175 6.30 7.57 23.90
N GLU A 176 7.45 7.76 24.51
CA GLU A 176 7.56 7.82 25.97
C GLU A 176 7.75 9.29 26.36
N ILE A 177 6.82 9.87 27.13
CA ILE A 177 6.86 11.29 27.53
C ILE A 177 8.17 11.70 28.25
N LEU A 178 8.94 10.73 28.74
CA LEU A 178 10.17 10.94 29.50
C LEU A 178 11.46 10.70 28.68
N SER A 179 11.37 10.28 27.42
CA SER A 179 12.53 10.14 26.54
C SER A 179 12.35 10.99 25.29
N GLU A 180 13.40 11.71 24.87
CA GLU A 180 13.42 12.46 23.60
C GLU A 180 13.54 11.52 22.38
N GLU A 181 13.50 10.20 22.59
CA GLU A 181 13.65 9.18 21.56
C GLU A 181 12.29 8.70 21.05
N ASN A 182 11.91 9.20 19.88
CA ASN A 182 10.77 8.68 19.13
C ASN A 182 11.23 7.47 18.31
N VAL A 183 10.85 6.25 18.72
CA VAL A 183 11.10 5.06 17.91
C VAL A 183 9.94 4.90 16.93
N GLY A 184 10.16 5.33 15.69
CA GLY A 184 9.25 5.09 14.57
C GLY A 184 9.66 3.84 13.79
N LEU A 185 8.76 2.86 13.71
CA LEU A 185 8.93 1.67 12.88
C LEU A 185 8.06 1.81 11.63
N THR A 186 8.68 1.75 10.45
CA THR A 186 8.00 1.75 9.16
C THR A 186 7.93 0.36 8.59
N ILE A 187 6.74 -0.11 8.23
CA ILE A 187 6.53 -1.43 7.64
C ILE A 187 5.73 -1.27 6.35
N LYS A 188 6.26 -1.77 5.24
CA LYS A 188 5.46 -1.97 4.03
C LYS A 188 4.45 -3.07 4.27
N ILE A 189 3.16 -2.74 4.19
CA ILE A 189 2.07 -3.69 4.40
C ILE A 189 1.42 -4.13 3.11
N TYR A 190 1.35 -3.25 2.10
CA TYR A 190 0.85 -3.60 0.79
C TYR A 190 1.71 -2.98 -0.31
N ASP A 191 1.73 -3.60 -1.47
CA ASP A 191 2.33 -3.05 -2.68
C ASP A 191 1.47 -3.35 -3.91
N LYS A 192 1.74 -2.64 -5.00
CA LYS A 192 1.20 -2.97 -6.33
C LYS A 192 2.05 -2.33 -7.41
N LYS A 193 2.26 -3.07 -8.51
CA LYS A 193 2.82 -2.54 -9.75
C LYS A 193 1.70 -1.91 -10.59
N ILE A 194 1.95 -0.71 -11.11
CA ILE A 194 1.06 0.07 -11.96
C ILE A 194 1.72 0.27 -13.32
N ASN A 195 1.02 -0.08 -14.39
CA ASN A 195 1.49 0.09 -15.76
C ASN A 195 0.92 1.38 -16.35
N LEU A 196 1.76 2.13 -17.09
CA LEU A 196 1.46 3.45 -17.65
C LEU A 196 0.84 3.41 -19.05
#